data_AF-A0A2W1MRL6-F1
#
_entry.id   AF-A0A2W1MRL6-F1
#
_cell.length_a   1.000
_cell.length_b   1.000
_cell.length_c   1.000
_cell.angle_alpha   90.00
_cell.angle_beta   90.00
_cell.angle_gamma   90.00
#
_symmetry.space_group_name_H-M   'P 1'
#
loop_
_entity.id
_entity.type
_entity.pdbx_description
1 polymer ?
#
loop_
_entity_poly.entity_id
_entity_poly.type
_entity_poly.pdbx_seq_one_letter_code
_entity_poly.pdbx_strand_id
1 'polypeptide(L)'
;MSRAKKAPVLQLDAAQTQGAVLAIKRFMAERFELELGSFEAEEVLDFFAREFAPTFYNKAIFDVQAHLKDRFESIESDLWALEKGN
;
A
#
# COMPACT_ATOMS: atom_id res chain seq x y z
N MET A 1 -10.69 -16.21 21.13
CA MET A 1 -11.17 -15.87 19.78
C MET A 1 -9.98 -15.85 18.83
N SER A 2 -9.77 -16.91 18.06
CA SER A 2 -8.70 -16.97 17.06
C SER A 2 -9.01 -15.94 15.98
N ARG A 3 -8.23 -14.85 15.93
CA ARG A 3 -8.28 -13.91 14.81
C ARG A 3 -7.81 -14.71 13.61
N ALA A 4 -8.74 -15.17 12.76
CA ALA A 4 -8.39 -15.80 11.49
C ALA A 4 -7.35 -14.89 10.83
N LYS A 5 -6.17 -15.43 10.49
CA LYS A 5 -5.15 -14.69 9.75
C LYS A 5 -5.80 -14.25 8.44
N LYS A 6 -6.31 -13.01 8.40
CA LYS A 6 -6.79 -12.39 7.17
C LYS A 6 -5.64 -12.50 6.17
N ALA A 7 -5.96 -12.88 4.94
CA ALA A 7 -5.00 -12.92 3.86
C ALA A 7 -4.18 -11.61 3.84
N PRO A 8 -2.87 -11.67 3.53
CA PRO A 8 -2.04 -10.47 3.45
C PRO A 8 -2.74 -9.42 2.59
N VAL A 9 -2.93 -8.21 3.14
CA VAL A 9 -3.67 -7.13 2.47
C VAL A 9 -2.97 -6.68 1.18
N LEU A 10 -1.65 -6.87 1.12
CA LEU A 10 -0.81 -6.57 -0.02
C LEU A 10 0.01 -7.83 -0.34
N GLN A 11 -0.27 -8.46 -1.48
CA GLN A 11 0.53 -9.57 -2.01
C GLN A 11 1.27 -9.07 -3.24
N LEU A 12 2.59 -9.27 -3.23
CA LEU A 12 3.44 -8.99 -4.38
C LEU A 12 3.46 -10.21 -5.30
N ASP A 13 3.46 -9.96 -6.61
CA ASP A 13 3.78 -11.02 -7.57
C ASP A 13 5.27 -11.39 -7.51
N ALA A 14 5.66 -12.42 -8.27
CA ALA A 14 7.03 -12.92 -8.25
C ALA A 14 8.05 -11.86 -8.73
N ALA A 15 7.70 -11.06 -9.74
CA ALA A 15 8.60 -10.04 -10.28
C ALA A 15 8.76 -8.87 -9.30
N GLN A 16 7.66 -8.44 -8.68
CA GLN A 16 7.66 -7.43 -7.62
C GLN A 16 8.47 -7.87 -6.41
N THR A 17 8.31 -9.14 -5.98
CA THR A 17 9.06 -9.72 -4.86
C THR A 17 10.55 -9.73 -5.17
N GLN A 18 10.96 -10.24 -6.34
CA GLN A 18 12.37 -10.26 -6.74
C GLN A 18 12.97 -8.85 -6.83
N GLY A 19 12.23 -7.89 -7.37
CA GLY A 19 12.65 -6.49 -7.41
C GLY A 19 12.87 -5.90 -6.01
N ALA A 20 11.95 -6.17 -5.08
CA ALA A 20 12.06 -5.71 -3.69
C ALA A 20 13.25 -6.36 -2.96
N VAL A 21 13.46 -7.67 -3.14
CA VAL A 21 14.61 -8.40 -2.59
C VAL A 21 15.93 -7.81 -3.07
N LEU A 22 16.06 -7.53 -4.38
CA LEU A 22 17.27 -6.90 -4.94
C LEU A 22 17.49 -5.49 -4.38
N ALA A 23 16.41 -4.71 -4.21
CA ALA A 23 16.50 -3.37 -3.64
C ALA A 23 16.95 -3.41 -2.17
N ILE A 24 16.41 -4.34 -1.37
CA ILE A 24 16.79 -4.54 0.03
C ILE A 24 18.26 -4.94 0.12
N LYS A 25 18.69 -5.95 -0.64
CA LYS A 25 20.09 -6.40 -0.67
C LYS A 25 21.04 -5.25 -0.98
N ARG A 26 20.74 -4.50 -2.05
CA ARG A 26 21.55 -3.35 -2.46
C ARG A 26 21.63 -2.29 -1.36
N PHE A 27 20.50 -1.93 -0.78
CA PHE A 27 20.46 -0.91 0.28
C PHE A 27 21.24 -1.36 1.53
N MET A 28 21.13 -2.63 1.92
CA MET A 28 21.86 -3.19 3.07
C MET A 28 23.37 -3.20 2.83
N ALA A 29 23.82 -3.64 1.66
CA ALA A 29 25.23 -3.64 1.29
C ALA A 29 25.80 -2.21 1.20
N GLU A 30 25.12 -1.31 0.47
CA GLU A 30 25.63 0.05 0.24
C GLU A 30 25.60 0.93 1.48
N ARG A 31 24.55 0.81 2.32
CA ARG A 31 24.36 1.72 3.46
C ARG A 31 24.93 1.18 4.76
N PHE A 32 24.98 -0.13 4.92
CA PHE A 32 25.35 -0.78 6.19
C PHE A 32 26.49 -1.78 6.05
N GLU A 33 27.09 -1.93 4.86
CA GLU A 33 28.16 -2.91 4.57
C GLU A 33 27.73 -4.35 4.94
N LEU A 34 26.42 -4.62 4.87
CA LEU A 34 25.83 -5.90 5.22
C LEU A 34 25.36 -6.63 3.96
N GLU A 35 26.12 -7.65 3.56
CA GLU A 35 25.75 -8.54 2.46
C GLU A 35 24.67 -9.52 2.88
N LEU A 36 23.49 -9.41 2.28
CA LEU A 36 22.37 -10.33 2.50
C LEU A 36 22.26 -11.35 1.36
N GLY A 37 21.98 -12.60 1.71
CA GLY A 37 21.44 -13.58 0.78
C GLY A 37 20.00 -13.24 0.38
N SER A 38 19.46 -13.97 -0.60
CA SER A 38 18.09 -13.74 -1.06
C SER A 38 17.05 -14.11 0.00
N PHE A 39 17.30 -15.18 0.76
CA PHE A 39 16.38 -15.62 1.81
C PHE A 39 16.30 -14.62 2.96
N GLU A 40 17.43 -14.07 3.40
CA GLU A 40 17.47 -13.06 4.46
C GLU A 40 16.77 -11.77 4.02
N ALA A 41 16.96 -11.36 2.76
CA ALA A 41 16.27 -10.20 2.20
C ALA A 41 14.76 -10.43 2.01
N GLU A 42 14.33 -11.66 1.67
CA GLU A 42 12.91 -12.05 1.69
C GLU A 42 12.34 -12.00 3.10
N GLU A 43 13.06 -12.46 4.13
CA GLU A 43 12.60 -12.38 5.52
C GLU A 43 12.42 -10.92 5.98
N VAL A 44 13.35 -10.04 5.59
CA VAL A 44 13.21 -8.59 5.82
C VAL A 44 11.96 -8.06 5.10
N LEU A 45 11.77 -8.40 3.82
CA LEU A 45 10.60 -7.99 3.06
C LEU A 45 9.29 -8.45 3.73
N ASP A 46 9.23 -9.70 4.17
CA ASP A 46 8.08 -10.30 4.85
C ASP A 46 7.78 -9.61 6.18
N PHE A 47 8.82 -9.27 6.95
CA PHE A 47 8.67 -8.47 8.17
C PHE A 47 8.02 -7.11 7.84
N PHE A 48 8.56 -6.38 6.86
CA PHE A 48 8.00 -5.08 6.49
C PHE A 48 6.57 -5.18 5.95
N ALA A 49 6.29 -6.17 5.11
CA ALA A 49 4.96 -6.42 4.57
C ALA A 49 3.95 -6.73 5.68
N ARG A 50 4.33 -7.52 6.68
CA ARG A 50 3.46 -7.86 7.81
C ARG A 50 3.19 -6.66 8.72
N GLU A 51 4.22 -5.91 9.09
CA GLU A 51 4.10 -4.86 10.11
C GLU A 51 3.59 -3.54 9.53
N PHE A 52 3.94 -3.19 8.29
CA PHE A 52 3.67 -1.84 7.74
C PHE A 52 2.71 -1.81 6.56
N ALA A 53 2.56 -2.88 5.77
CA ALA A 53 1.65 -2.86 4.61
C ALA A 53 0.20 -2.48 4.98
N PRO A 54 -0.39 -2.93 6.12
CA PRO A 54 -1.74 -2.51 6.49
C PRO A 54 -1.87 -1.00 6.67
N THR A 55 -0.85 -0.35 7.25
CA THR A 55 -0.84 1.11 7.47
C THR A 55 -0.82 1.86 6.14
N PHE A 56 0.09 1.48 5.23
CA PHE A 56 0.18 2.12 3.92
C PHE A 56 -1.08 1.89 3.08
N TYR A 57 -1.61 0.66 3.08
CA TYR A 57 -2.81 0.33 2.33
C TYR A 57 -4.03 1.12 2.84
N ASN A 58 -4.26 1.14 4.15
CA ASN A 58 -5.38 1.89 4.72
C ASN A 58 -5.26 3.39 4.47
N LYS A 59 -4.05 3.95 4.56
CA LYS A 59 -3.82 5.36 4.24
C LYS A 59 -4.12 5.66 2.77
N ALA A 60 -3.68 4.81 1.85
CA ALA A 60 -3.97 4.96 0.43
C ALA A 60 -5.48 4.94 0.15
N ILE A 61 -6.24 4.04 0.79
CA ILE A 61 -7.70 4.00 0.67
C ILE A 61 -8.32 5.31 1.19
N PHE A 62 -7.89 5.78 2.37
CA PHE A 62 -8.40 7.02 2.94
C PHE A 62 -8.14 8.23 2.04
N ASP A 63 -6.95 8.31 1.44
CA ASP A 63 -6.58 9.40 0.53
C ASP A 63 -7.44 9.41 -0.74
N VAL A 64 -7.73 8.23 -1.29
CA VAL A 64 -8.65 8.10 -2.43
C VAL A 64 -10.07 8.48 -2.03
N GLN A 65 -10.54 8.08 -0.84
CA GLN A 65 -11.87 8.46 -0.35
C GLN A 65 -12.01 9.98 -0.19
N ALA A 66 -10.99 10.64 0.38
CA ALA A 66 -10.97 12.09 0.51
C ALA A 66 -11.01 12.77 -0.87
N HIS A 67 -10.18 12.32 -1.82
CA HIS A 67 -10.16 12.86 -3.16
C HIS A 67 -11.50 12.69 -3.90
N LEU A 68 -12.15 11.53 -3.75
CA LEU A 68 -13.46 11.28 -4.34
C LEU A 68 -14.57 12.11 -3.70
N LYS A 69 -14.51 12.37 -2.39
CA LYS A 69 -15.49 13.20 -1.66
C LYS A 69 -15.58 14.59 -2.28
N ASP A 70 -14.44 15.23 -2.50
CA ASP A 70 -14.39 16.57 -3.12
C ASP A 70 -15.00 16.56 -4.53
N ARG A 71 -14.78 15.49 -5.29
CA ARG A 71 -15.36 15.33 -6.63
C ARG A 71 -16.87 15.14 -6.58
N PHE A 72 -17.38 14.36 -5.62
CA PHE A 72 -18.81 14.15 -5.45
C PHE A 72 -19.53 15.42 -5.02
N GLU A 73 -18.95 16.22 -4.11
CA GLU A 73 -19.50 17.51 -3.72
C GLU A 73 -19.61 18.47 -4.92
N SER A 74 -18.61 18.49 -5.80
CA SER A 74 -18.68 19.25 -7.06
C SER A 74 -19.81 18.77 -7.97
N ILE A 75 -19.96 17.45 -8.14
CA ILE A 75 -21.04 16.88 -8.97
C ILE A 75 -22.42 17.21 -8.39
N GLU A 76 -22.55 17.16 -7.05
CA GLU A 76 -23.78 17.54 -6.37
C GLU A 76 -24.11 19.02 -6.62
N SER A 77 -23.13 19.92 -6.45
CA SER A 77 -23.30 21.34 -6.77
C SER A 77 -23.73 21.57 -8.23
N ASP A 78 -23.11 20.87 -9.18
CA ASP A 78 -23.47 20.97 -10.61
C ASP A 78 -24.91 20.50 -10.86
N LEU A 79 -25.36 19.44 -10.18
CA LEU A 79 -26.72 18.92 -10.30
C LEU A 79 -27.76 19.90 -9.75
N TRP A 80 -27.49 20.51 -8.60
CA TRP A 80 -28.36 21.55 -8.01
C TRP A 80 -28.52 22.75 -8.96
N ALA A 81 -27.46 23.15 -9.66
CA ALA A 81 -27.53 24.25 -10.63
C ALA A 81 -28.46 23.95 -11.83
N LEU A 82 -28.72 22.68 -12.12
CA LEU A 82 -29.64 22.25 -13.18
C LEU A 82 -31.09 22.15 -12.71
N GLU A 83 -31.34 22.11 -11.41
CA GLU A 83 -32.68 22.02 -10.84
C GLU A 83 -33.54 23.20 -11.32
N LYS A 84 -34.75 22.89 -11.81
CA LYS A 84 -35.75 23.90 -12.15
C LYS A 84 -36.81 23.89 -11.05
N GLY A 85 -37.08 25.06 -10.50
CA GLY A 85 -38.16 25.22 -9.53
C GLY A 85 -39.49 24.78 -10.12
N ASN A 86 -40.31 24.16 -9.29
CA ASN A 86 -41.71 23.89 -9.58
C ASN A 86 -42.54 25.17 -9.48
#